data_AF-A0A850QDL4-F1
#
_entry.id   AF-A0A850QDL4-F1
#
_cell.length_a   1.000
_cell.length_b   1.000
_cell.length_c   1.000
_cell.angle_alpha   90.00
_cell.angle_beta   90.00
_cell.angle_gamma   90.00
#
_symmetry.space_group_name_H-M   'P 1'
#
loop_
_entity.id
_entity.type
_entity.pdbx_description
1 polymer ?
#
loop_
_entity_poly.entity_id
_entity_poly.type
_entity_poly.pdbx_seq_one_letter_code
_entity_poly.pdbx_strand_id
1 'polypeptide(L)'
;MHITTLRAQQRLHFYASQGSRLHLSTGQVTVSESRDLEGLRFDVALPLQEGGIYTVPHSGWLLLTACRSSELLYEAPPAEQGALIRLDAAWLVWLRTQWRMLSRKILSS
;
A
#
# COMPACT_ATOMS: atom_id res chain seq x y z
N MET A 1 0.48 -1.56 -14.28
CA MET A 1 0.78 -2.99 -14.41
C MET A 1 2.27 -3.13 -14.73
N HIS A 2 3.01 -3.95 -13.99
CA HIS A 2 4.46 -4.14 -14.16
C HIS A 2 4.80 -5.63 -14.09
N ILE A 3 5.61 -6.13 -15.01
CA ILE A 3 6.07 -7.52 -15.04
C ILE A 3 7.52 -7.56 -14.55
N THR A 4 7.84 -8.50 -13.68
CA THR A 4 9.20 -8.72 -13.18
C THR A 4 9.52 -10.21 -13.17
N THR A 5 10.71 -10.56 -13.62
CA THR A 5 11.25 -11.91 -13.48
C THR A 5 12.23 -11.96 -12.30
N LEU A 6 12.05 -12.92 -11.40
CA LEU A 6 12.97 -13.20 -10.31
C LEU A 6 13.68 -14.53 -10.60
N ARG A 7 15.02 -14.53 -10.49
CA ARG A 7 15.80 -15.77 -10.57
C ARG A 7 15.62 -16.59 -9.30
N ALA A 8 15.89 -17.89 -9.37
CA ALA A 8 15.89 -18.75 -8.18
C ALA A 8 16.76 -18.15 -7.06
N GLN A 9 16.25 -18.19 -5.82
CA GLN A 9 16.83 -17.62 -4.61
C GLN A 9 16.95 -16.09 -4.60
N GLN A 10 16.50 -15.39 -5.65
CA GLN A 10 16.50 -13.93 -5.67
C GLN A 10 15.47 -13.38 -4.69
N ARG A 11 15.84 -12.27 -4.05
CA ARG A 11 14.98 -11.50 -3.15
C ARG A 11 14.65 -10.16 -3.77
N LEU A 12 13.40 -9.74 -3.65
CA LEU A 12 12.93 -8.41 -4.06
C LEU A 12 12.24 -7.76 -2.87
N HIS A 13 12.77 -6.62 -2.45
CA HIS A 13 12.11 -5.72 -1.50
C HIS A 13 11.45 -4.59 -2.27
N PHE A 14 10.17 -4.35 -2.01
CA PHE A 14 9.47 -3.23 -2.61
C PHE A 14 8.29 -2.81 -1.74
N TYR A 15 7.86 -1.56 -1.91
CA TYR A 15 6.69 -1.02 -1.25
C TYR A 15 5.45 -1.31 -2.10
N ALA A 16 4.40 -1.83 -1.48
CA ALA A 16 3.12 -2.10 -2.13
C ALA A 16 1.99 -1.40 -1.38
N SER A 17 1.05 -0.82 -2.13
CA SER A 17 -0.16 -0.22 -1.56
C SER A 17 -1.20 -1.29 -1.24
N GLN A 18 -2.03 -1.04 -0.24
CA GLN A 18 -3.22 -1.84 0.04
C GLN A 18 -4.06 -2.03 -1.24
N GLY A 19 -4.55 -3.24 -1.46
CA GLY A 19 -5.34 -3.58 -2.64
C GLY A 19 -4.53 -3.85 -3.91
N SER A 20 -3.20 -3.67 -3.89
CA SER A 20 -2.34 -4.15 -4.98
C SER A 20 -2.47 -5.66 -5.12
N ARG A 21 -2.23 -6.18 -6.32
CA ARG A 21 -2.25 -7.62 -6.60
C ARG A 21 -0.92 -8.08 -7.17
N LEU A 22 -0.45 -9.21 -6.65
CA LEU A 22 0.66 -9.97 -7.18
C LEU A 22 0.12 -11.24 -7.80
N HIS A 23 0.25 -11.39 -9.10
CA HIS A 23 -0.08 -12.62 -9.81
C HIS A 23 1.21 -13.35 -10.14
N LEU A 24 1.28 -14.63 -9.77
CA LEU A 24 2.43 -15.47 -10.11
C LEU A 24 2.13 -16.25 -11.39
N SER A 25 2.65 -15.78 -12.52
CA SER A 25 2.42 -16.42 -13.83
C SER A 25 3.11 -17.77 -13.92
N THR A 26 4.35 -17.85 -13.42
CA THR A 26 5.17 -19.07 -13.42
C THR A 26 6.05 -19.12 -12.18
N GLY A 27 6.39 -20.33 -11.75
CA GLY A 27 7.38 -20.50 -10.68
C GLY A 27 6.77 -20.65 -9.28
N GLN A 28 7.50 -20.21 -8.26
CA GLN A 28 7.08 -20.26 -6.86
C GLN A 28 7.82 -19.18 -6.09
N VAL A 29 7.08 -18.39 -5.32
CA VAL A 29 7.65 -17.35 -4.46
C VAL A 29 7.06 -17.42 -3.07
N THR A 30 7.83 -17.01 -2.06
CA THR A 30 7.30 -16.73 -0.73
C THR A 30 7.13 -15.23 -0.59
N VAL A 31 5.92 -14.80 -0.22
CA VAL A 31 5.60 -13.41 0.11
C VAL A 31 5.75 -13.23 1.62
N SER A 32 6.61 -12.32 2.03
CA SER A 32 6.80 -11.96 3.43
C SER A 32 6.38 -10.52 3.68
N GLU A 33 5.56 -10.31 4.69
CA GLU A 33 5.15 -8.99 5.17
C GLU A 33 5.39 -8.89 6.67
N SER A 34 5.89 -7.74 7.12
CA SER A 34 5.93 -7.42 8.55
C SER A 34 4.60 -6.76 8.93
N ARG A 35 3.94 -7.30 9.95
CA ARG A 35 2.75 -6.71 10.54
C ARG A 35 3.03 -6.27 11.96
N ASP A 36 2.53 -5.09 12.31
CA ASP A 36 2.50 -4.61 13.70
C ASP A 36 1.07 -4.77 14.23
N LEU A 37 0.90 -5.58 15.27
CA LEU A 37 -0.35 -5.71 16.02
C LEU A 37 -0.06 -5.39 17.47
N GLU A 38 -0.64 -4.30 17.99
CA GLU A 38 -0.52 -3.91 19.40
C GLU A 38 0.94 -3.76 19.89
N GLY A 39 1.84 -3.33 19.00
CA GLY A 39 3.27 -3.17 19.29
C GLY A 39 4.11 -4.45 19.17
N LEU A 40 3.49 -5.57 18.82
CA LEU A 40 4.18 -6.81 18.45
C LEU A 40 4.35 -6.87 16.93
N ARG A 41 5.61 -6.98 16.49
CA ARG A 41 5.96 -7.19 15.09
C ARG A 41 6.08 -8.68 14.80
N PHE A 42 5.36 -9.17 13.81
CA PHE A 42 5.51 -10.54 13.31
C PHE A 42 5.62 -10.56 11.79
N ASP A 43 6.44 -11.47 11.28
CA ASP A 43 6.61 -11.69 9.85
C ASP A 43 5.71 -12.84 9.39
N VAL A 44 4.79 -12.53 8.49
CA VAL A 44 3.92 -13.54 7.87
C VAL A 44 4.55 -13.94 6.55
N ALA A 45 4.90 -15.22 6.40
CA ALA A 45 5.44 -15.78 5.16
C ALA A 45 4.43 -16.71 4.49
N LEU A 46 4.02 -16.35 3.27
CA LEU A 46 2.98 -17.05 2.51
C LEU A 46 3.58 -17.59 1.20
N PRO A 47 3.60 -18.90 0.97
CA PRO A 47 4.01 -19.45 -0.32
C PRO A 47 2.91 -19.17 -1.36
N LEU A 48 3.30 -18.49 -2.43
CA LEU A 48 2.48 -18.28 -3.63
C LEU A 48 2.94 -19.27 -4.71
N GLN A 49 2.00 -20.08 -5.17
CA GLN A 49 2.21 -21.05 -6.25
C GLN A 49 1.79 -20.47 -7.60
N GLU A 50 2.23 -21.11 -8.67
CA GLU A 50 1.87 -20.76 -10.04
C GLU A 50 0.34 -20.65 -10.24
N GLY A 51 -0.09 -19.59 -10.93
CA GLY A 51 -1.50 -19.21 -11.07
C GLY A 51 -2.11 -18.56 -9.82
N GLY A 52 -1.35 -18.48 -8.72
CA GLY A 52 -1.79 -17.86 -7.48
C GLY A 52 -1.82 -16.34 -7.56
N ILE A 53 -2.77 -15.75 -6.82
CA ILE A 53 -2.91 -14.30 -6.68
C ILE A 53 -2.81 -13.96 -5.19
N TYR A 54 -1.92 -13.04 -4.86
CA TYR A 54 -1.85 -12.43 -3.54
C TYR A 54 -2.35 -10.99 -3.61
N THR A 55 -3.35 -10.67 -2.78
CA THR A 55 -3.86 -9.29 -2.62
C THR A 55 -3.25 -8.69 -1.36
N VAL A 56 -2.61 -7.53 -1.52
CA VAL A 56 -1.92 -6.83 -0.44
C VAL A 56 -2.95 -6.30 0.57
N PRO A 57 -2.96 -6.79 1.83
CA PRO A 57 -3.99 -6.44 2.79
C PRO A 57 -3.81 -5.04 3.37
N HIS A 58 -2.56 -4.60 3.54
CA HIS A 58 -2.19 -3.30 4.11
C HIS A 58 -1.00 -2.71 3.35
N SER A 59 -0.97 -1.39 3.19
CA SER A 59 0.16 -0.71 2.54
C SER A 59 1.44 -0.92 3.36
N GLY A 60 2.52 -1.36 2.72
CA GLY A 60 3.75 -1.68 3.43
C GLY A 60 4.86 -2.23 2.57
N TRP A 61 5.99 -2.54 3.22
CA TRP A 61 7.13 -3.20 2.59
C TRP A 61 6.88 -4.70 2.53
N LEU A 62 7.04 -5.25 1.32
CA LEU A 62 6.99 -6.68 1.07
C LEU A 62 8.38 -7.19 0.68
N LEU A 63 8.70 -8.40 1.12
CA LEU A 63 9.84 -9.18 0.66
C LEU A 63 9.32 -10.38 -0.13
N LEU A 64 9.69 -10.48 -1.40
CA LEU A 64 9.49 -11.69 -2.20
C LEU A 64 10.79 -12.48 -2.22
N THR A 65 10.70 -13.77 -1.92
CA THR A 65 11.82 -14.71 -2.11
C THR A 65 11.42 -15.76 -3.13
N ALA A 66 12.10 -15.78 -4.27
CA ALA A 66 11.83 -16.75 -5.32
C ALA A 66 12.45 -18.12 -4.98
N CYS A 67 11.64 -19.16 -4.87
CA CYS A 67 12.13 -20.52 -4.65
C CYS A 67 12.75 -21.10 -5.92
N ARG A 68 12.17 -20.76 -7.08
CA ARG A 68 12.64 -21.07 -8.44
C ARG A 68 12.50 -19.84 -9.33
N SER A 69 13.07 -19.87 -10.54
CA SER A 69 12.86 -18.79 -11.51
C SER A 69 11.36 -18.57 -11.71
N SER A 70 10.92 -17.33 -11.52
CA SER A 70 9.51 -16.98 -11.38
C SER A 70 9.20 -15.70 -12.14
N GLU A 71 8.04 -15.65 -12.78
CA GLU A 71 7.51 -14.46 -13.42
C GLU A 71 6.32 -13.93 -12.63
N LEU A 72 6.40 -12.66 -12.24
CA LEU A 72 5.42 -11.98 -11.42
C LEU A 72 4.83 -10.81 -12.18
N LEU A 73 3.52 -10.65 -12.04
CA LEU A 73 2.78 -9.48 -12.46
C LEU A 73 2.32 -8.70 -11.23
N TYR A 74 2.77 -7.44 -11.12
CA TYR A 74 2.28 -6.50 -10.13
C TYR A 74 1.25 -5.55 -10.75
N GLU A 75 0.09 -5.49 -10.09
CA GLU A 75 -0.97 -4.54 -10.38
C GLU A 75 -1.14 -3.62 -9.17
N ALA A 76 -0.90 -2.32 -9.37
CA ALA A 76 -1.26 -1.32 -8.39
C ALA A 76 -2.77 -1.37 -8.13
N PRO A 77 -3.25 -0.96 -6.94
CA PRO A 77 -4.69 -0.88 -6.70
C PRO A 77 -5.32 0.04 -7.76
N PRO A 78 -6.58 -0.20 -8.13
CA PRO A 78 -7.32 0.78 -8.91
C PRO A 78 -7.21 2.12 -8.18
N ALA A 79 -6.89 3.19 -8.92
CA ALA A 79 -6.91 4.52 -8.33
C ALA A 79 -8.29 4.72 -7.71
N GLU A 80 -8.37 4.76 -6.38
CA GLU A 80 -9.59 5.17 -5.72
C GLU A 80 -9.94 6.53 -6.32
N GLN A 81 -11.11 6.64 -6.93
CA GLN A 81 -11.66 7.88 -7.44
C GLN A 81 -12.00 8.76 -6.26
N GLY A 82 -10.97 9.28 -5.59
CA GLY A 82 -11.06 9.98 -4.32
C GLY A 82 -11.69 9.11 -3.23
N ALA A 83 -11.01 9.01 -2.10
CA ALA A 83 -11.73 9.42 -0.91
C ALA A 83 -12.32 10.81 -1.24
N LEU A 84 -13.57 10.87 -1.68
CA LEU A 84 -14.40 12.05 -1.54
C LEU A 84 -14.45 12.25 -0.03
N ILE A 85 -13.44 12.92 0.51
CA ILE A 85 -13.51 13.54 1.81
C ILE A 85 -14.65 14.52 1.63
N ARG A 86 -15.85 14.07 2.01
CA ARG A 86 -16.99 14.94 2.19
C ARG A 86 -16.62 15.81 3.37
N LEU A 87 -15.83 16.85 3.10
CA LEU A 87 -15.67 17.97 3.99
C LEU A 87 -17.10 18.45 4.22
N ASP A 88 -17.64 18.17 5.40
CA ASP A 88 -18.92 18.73 5.73
C ASP A 88 -18.78 20.27 5.61
N ALA A 89 -19.85 20.92 5.16
CA ALA A 89 -19.83 22.36 4.98
C ALA A 89 -19.56 23.09 6.32
N ALA A 90 -19.79 22.44 7.46
CA ALA A 90 -19.58 23.02 8.78
C ALA A 90 -18.09 23.21 9.09
N TRP A 91 -17.21 22.29 8.68
CA TRP A 91 -15.77 22.38 8.87
C TRP A 91 -15.16 23.52 8.05
N LEU A 92 -15.63 23.70 6.81
CA LEU A 92 -15.22 24.81 5.95
C LEU A 92 -15.74 26.17 6.46
N VAL A 93 -16.97 26.21 6.97
CA VAL A 93 -17.53 27.42 7.62
C VAL A 93 -16.77 27.75 8.90
N TRP A 94 -16.42 26.76 9.71
CA TRP A 94 -15.63 26.94 10.92
C TRP A 94 -14.24 27.48 10.61
N LEU A 95 -13.51 26.90 9.65
CA LEU A 95 -12.21 27.39 9.18
C LEU A 95 -12.30 28.84 8.67
N ARG A 96 -13.33 29.17 7.89
CA ARG A 96 -13.54 30.52 7.37
C ARG A 96 -13.81 31.54 8.49
N THR A 97 -14.49 31.10 9.55
CA THR A 97 -14.78 31.93 10.73
C THR A 97 -13.53 32.15 11.58
N GLN A 98 -12.73 31.10 11.79
CA GLN A 98 -11.44 31.20 12.49
C GLN A 98 -10.46 32.11 11.74
N TRP A 99 -10.36 31.97 10.42
CA TRP A 99 -9.51 32.84 9.59
C TRP A 99 -9.94 34.31 9.64
N ARG A 100 -11.25 34.59 9.67
CA ARG A 100 -11.78 35.96 9.83
C ARG A 100 -11.47 36.57 11.20
N MET A 101 -11.46 35.77 12.26
CA MET A 101 -11.09 36.24 13.60
C MET A 101 -9.58 36.50 13.70
N LEU A 102 -8.75 35.63 13.13
CA LEU A 102 -7.29 35.78 13.12
C LEU A 102 -6.84 36.97 12.28
N SER A 103 -7.43 37.17 11.10
CA SER A 103 -7.10 38.32 10.22
C SER A 103 -7.48 39.68 10.83
N ARG A 104 -8.57 39.76 11.61
CA ARG A 104 -8.94 40.99 12.31
C ARG A 104 -7.97 41.37 13.43
N LYS A 105 -7.40 40.39 14.14
CA LYS A 105 -6.41 40.65 15.19
C LYS A 105 -5.08 41.18 14.64
N ILE A 106 -4.70 40.74 13.43
CA ILE A 106 -3.44 41.15 12.80
C ILE A 106 -3.53 42.57 12.19
N LEU A 107 -4.72 43.01 11.79
CA LEU A 107 -4.93 44.36 11.23
C LEU A 107 -5.22 45.44 12.29
N SER A 108 -5.29 45.08 13.57
CA SER A 108 -5.55 46.01 14.67
C SER A 108 -4.39 46.12 15.67
N SER A 109 -3.18 45.70 15.29
CA SER A 109 -1.94 45.87 16.08
C SER A 109 -1.01 46.86 15.43
#